data_AF-A0A5U8V869-F1
#
_entry.id   AF-A0A5U8V869-F1
#
_cell.length_a   1.000
_cell.length_b   1.000
_cell.length_c   1.000
_cell.angle_alpha   90.00
_cell.angle_beta   90.00
_cell.angle_gamma   90.00
#
_symmetry.space_group_name_H-M   'P 1'
#
loop_
_entity.id
_entity.type
_entity.pdbx_description
1 polymer ?
#
loop_
_entity_poly.entity_id
_entity_poly.type
_entity_poly.pdbx_seq_one_letter_code
_entity_poly.pdbx_strand_id
1 'polypeptide(L)'
;LEKKRSYCQFDSKLAQIVQQQGRNGQLHISFGSSKHPDCRGITVDELQQIKFDQLDLTNFYEDLMNNQKIPDSGALTEKVKEQIADQLRQAGK
;
A
#
# COMPACT_ATOMS: atom_id res chain seq x y z
N LEU A 1 -4.43 -17.42 -35.57
CA LEU A 1 -5.18 -16.25 -35.05
C LEU A 1 -4.36 -15.60 -33.95
N GLU A 2 -3.99 -14.32 -34.10
CA GLU A 2 -3.42 -13.54 -32.99
C GLU A 2 -4.52 -12.92 -32.13
N LYS A 3 -4.31 -12.88 -30.80
CA LYS A 3 -5.21 -12.25 -29.83
C LYS A 3 -4.53 -11.06 -29.19
N LYS A 4 -5.09 -9.86 -29.33
CA LYS A 4 -4.63 -8.67 -28.62
C LYS A 4 -5.20 -8.65 -27.19
N ARG A 5 -4.35 -8.31 -26.22
CA ARG A 5 -4.71 -8.17 -24.81
C ARG A 5 -4.35 -6.77 -24.34
N SER A 6 -5.15 -6.23 -23.43
CA SER A 6 -4.98 -4.92 -22.81
C SER A 6 -4.98 -5.12 -21.29
N TYR A 7 -4.11 -4.39 -20.60
CA TYR A 7 -3.92 -4.53 -19.16
C TYR A 7 -3.88 -3.14 -18.51
N CYS A 8 -4.50 -3.01 -17.33
CA CYS A 8 -4.27 -1.86 -16.46
C CYS A 8 -3.08 -2.16 -15.56
N GLN A 9 -2.06 -1.29 -15.61
CA GLN A 9 -0.85 -1.42 -14.81
C GLN A 9 -0.89 -0.42 -13.64
N PHE A 10 -0.41 -0.85 -12.48
CA PHE A 10 -0.42 -0.08 -11.25
C PHE A 10 0.98 -0.03 -10.64
N ASP A 11 1.32 1.10 -10.01
CA ASP A 11 2.67 1.34 -9.48
C ASP A 11 3.02 0.53 -8.23
N SER A 12 2.00 -0.06 -7.58
CA SER A 12 2.21 -0.89 -6.39
C SER A 12 1.11 -1.94 -6.23
N LYS A 13 1.40 -2.99 -5.44
CA LYS A 13 0.40 -3.99 -5.04
C LYS A 13 -0.77 -3.36 -4.29
N LEU A 14 -0.51 -2.36 -3.44
CA LEU A 14 -1.58 -1.64 -2.74
C LEU A 14 -2.49 -0.91 -3.72
N ALA A 15 -1.92 -0.18 -4.68
CA ALA A 15 -2.69 0.52 -5.71
C ALA A 15 -3.53 -0.47 -6.54
N GLN A 16 -2.96 -1.64 -6.89
CA GLN A 16 -3.70 -2.71 -7.55
C GLN A 16 -4.89 -3.21 -6.71
N ILE A 17 -4.69 -3.49 -5.42
CA ILE A 17 -5.75 -3.98 -4.53
C ILE A 17 -6.87 -2.95 -4.41
N VAL A 18 -6.53 -1.68 -4.15
CA VAL A 18 -7.54 -0.60 -4.01
C VAL A 18 -8.34 -0.43 -5.30
N GLN A 19 -7.70 -0.53 -6.46
CA GLN A 19 -8.38 -0.40 -7.75
C GLN A 19 -9.25 -1.63 -8.06
N GLN A 20 -8.77 -2.85 -7.80
CA GLN A 20 -9.52 -4.06 -8.10
C GLN A 20 -10.65 -4.31 -7.10
N GLN A 21 -10.33 -4.33 -5.82
CA GLN A 21 -11.30 -4.68 -4.78
C GLN A 21 -12.14 -3.47 -4.37
N GLY A 22 -11.55 -2.28 -4.29
CA GLY A 22 -12.29 -1.06 -3.95
C GLY A 22 -13.11 -0.53 -5.13
N ARG A 23 -12.45 -0.03 -6.18
CA ARG A 23 -13.14 0.58 -7.35
C ARG A 23 -14.05 -0.41 -8.07
N ASN A 24 -13.57 -1.61 -8.41
CA ASN A 24 -14.42 -2.58 -9.12
C ASN A 24 -15.30 -3.44 -8.18
N GLY A 25 -14.78 -3.89 -7.05
CA GLY A 25 -15.52 -4.74 -6.11
C GLY A 25 -16.60 -3.97 -5.35
N GLN A 26 -16.24 -2.92 -4.61
CA GLN A 26 -17.16 -2.20 -3.73
C GLN A 26 -17.96 -1.12 -4.45
N LEU A 27 -17.32 -0.32 -5.31
CA LEU A 27 -17.98 0.79 -6.02
C LEU A 27 -18.60 0.36 -7.35
N HIS A 28 -18.37 -0.88 -7.78
CA HIS A 28 -18.89 -1.44 -9.03
C HIS A 28 -18.48 -0.66 -10.30
N ILE A 29 -17.36 0.06 -10.26
CA ILE A 29 -16.82 0.80 -11.40
C ILE A 29 -15.95 -0.15 -12.23
N SER A 30 -16.36 -0.36 -13.48
CA SER A 30 -15.70 -1.31 -14.40
C SER A 30 -14.39 -0.77 -14.98
N PHE A 31 -13.41 -1.63 -15.24
CA PHE A 31 -12.19 -1.30 -16.03
C PHE A 31 -12.44 -1.23 -17.55
N GLY A 32 -13.71 -1.20 -17.97
CA GLY A 32 -14.07 -1.18 -19.37
C GLY A 32 -13.88 -2.54 -20.05
N SER A 33 -13.85 -2.52 -21.38
CA SER A 33 -13.68 -3.73 -22.20
C SER A 33 -12.25 -3.82 -22.72
N SER A 34 -11.84 -4.99 -23.23
CA SER A 34 -10.52 -5.13 -23.87
C SER A 34 -10.29 -4.13 -25.03
N LYS A 35 -11.37 -3.70 -25.71
CA LYS A 35 -11.32 -2.71 -26.80
C LYS A 35 -11.34 -1.25 -26.32
N HIS A 36 -11.94 -1.00 -25.15
CA HIS A 36 -12.08 0.33 -24.55
C HIS A 36 -11.82 0.21 -23.05
N PRO A 37 -10.54 0.11 -22.63
CA PRO A 37 -10.19 0.01 -21.23
C PRO A 37 -10.37 1.36 -20.53
N ASP A 38 -10.82 1.33 -19.28
CA ASP A 38 -10.81 2.45 -18.34
C ASP A 38 -9.87 2.11 -17.17
N CYS A 39 -8.60 2.48 -17.32
CA CYS A 39 -7.55 2.26 -16.31
C CYS A 39 -7.29 3.51 -15.46
N ARG A 40 -8.23 4.46 -15.41
CA ARG A 40 -8.02 5.70 -14.65
C ARG A 40 -7.78 5.43 -13.16
N GLY A 41 -7.13 6.40 -12.52
CA GLY A 41 -7.06 6.48 -11.06
C GLY A 41 -8.46 6.56 -10.43
N ILE A 42 -8.57 6.05 -9.21
CA ILE A 42 -9.70 6.36 -8.35
C ILE A 42 -9.64 7.84 -7.96
N THR A 43 -10.80 8.51 -7.96
CA THR A 43 -10.91 9.90 -7.49
C THR A 43 -10.94 9.95 -5.97
N VAL A 44 -10.77 11.14 -5.39
CA VAL A 44 -10.83 11.32 -3.93
C VAL A 44 -12.20 10.92 -3.38
N ASP A 45 -13.29 11.34 -4.04
CA ASP A 45 -14.66 11.04 -3.59
C ASP A 45 -14.99 9.55 -3.66
N GLU A 46 -14.49 8.85 -4.68
CA GLU A 46 -14.60 7.41 -4.79
C GLU A 46 -13.76 6.71 -3.71
N LEU A 47 -12.55 7.19 -3.45
CA LEU A 47 -11.66 6.62 -2.45
C LEU A 47 -12.29 6.67 -1.04
N GLN A 48 -12.97 7.77 -0.71
CA GLN A 48 -13.67 7.94 0.57
C GLN A 48 -14.82 6.95 0.78
N GLN A 49 -15.38 6.39 -0.29
CA GLN A 49 -16.47 5.42 -0.21
C GLN A 49 -15.98 3.98 -0.03
N ILE A 50 -14.66 3.74 -0.16
CA ILE A 50 -14.09 2.41 0.02
C ILE A 50 -13.93 2.10 1.51
N LYS A 51 -14.45 0.94 1.89
CA LYS A 51 -14.22 0.29 3.19
C LYS A 51 -12.90 -0.47 3.16
N PHE A 52 -11.83 0.16 3.65
CA PHE A 52 -10.48 -0.41 3.64
C PHE A 52 -10.33 -1.64 4.54
N ASP A 53 -11.14 -1.74 5.59
CA ASP A 53 -11.22 -2.90 6.49
C ASP A 53 -11.76 -4.17 5.80
N GLN A 54 -12.39 -4.01 4.63
CA GLN A 54 -12.94 -5.11 3.84
C GLN A 54 -12.06 -5.48 2.64
N LEU A 55 -10.91 -4.81 2.48
CA LEU A 55 -9.95 -5.17 1.44
C LEU A 55 -9.04 -6.30 1.94
N ASP A 56 -8.83 -7.32 1.11
CA ASP A 56 -7.79 -8.31 1.36
C ASP A 56 -6.42 -7.72 1.01
N LEU A 57 -5.72 -7.32 2.07
CA LEU A 57 -4.37 -6.74 2.01
C LEU A 57 -3.27 -7.78 2.34
N THR A 58 -3.59 -9.06 2.47
CA THR A 58 -2.64 -10.09 2.94
C THR A 58 -1.37 -10.11 2.08
N ASN A 59 -1.51 -10.14 0.76
CA ASN A 59 -0.39 -10.13 -0.19
C ASN A 59 0.45 -8.83 -0.09
N PHE A 60 -0.20 -7.69 0.20
CA PHE A 60 0.53 -6.44 0.42
C PHE A 60 1.30 -6.45 1.75
N TYR A 61 0.70 -6.98 2.82
CA TYR A 61 1.36 -7.10 4.13
C TYR A 61 2.55 -8.06 4.10
N GLU A 62 2.45 -9.19 3.41
CA GLU A 62 3.57 -10.12 3.22
C GLU A 62 4.76 -9.42 2.54
N ASP A 63 4.51 -8.70 1.46
CA ASP A 63 5.53 -7.92 0.77
C ASP A 63 6.11 -6.81 1.64
N LEU A 64 5.26 -6.13 2.41
CA LEU A 64 5.71 -5.07 3.31
C LEU A 64 6.67 -5.65 4.36
N MET A 65 6.28 -6.74 5.02
CA MET A 65 7.10 -7.38 6.05
C MET A 65 8.41 -7.95 5.49
N ASN A 66 8.40 -8.53 4.30
CA ASN A 66 9.60 -9.06 3.66
C ASN A 66 10.59 -7.96 3.24
N ASN A 67 10.09 -6.77 2.88
CA ASN A 67 10.92 -5.65 2.44
C ASN A 67 11.25 -4.66 3.56
N GLN A 68 10.57 -4.73 4.70
CA GLN A 68 10.83 -3.88 5.84
C GLN A 68 11.96 -4.50 6.68
N LYS A 69 13.12 -3.83 6.71
CA LYS A 69 14.14 -4.09 7.74
C LYS A 69 13.60 -3.62 9.08
N ILE A 70 12.79 -4.46 9.73
CA ILE A 70 12.42 -4.25 11.13
C ILE A 70 13.75 -4.35 11.90
N PRO A 71 14.19 -3.27 12.58
CA PRO A 71 15.36 -3.35 13.42
C PRO A 71 15.13 -4.47 14.44
N ASP A 72 16.09 -5.37 14.57
CA ASP A 72 16.06 -6.32 15.67
C ASP A 72 15.81 -5.55 16.99
N SER A 73 14.99 -6.11 17.86
CA SER A 73 14.66 -5.58 19.19
C SER A 73 15.91 -5.09 19.96
N GLY A 74 17.06 -5.74 19.77
CA GLY A 74 18.35 -5.29 20.29
C GLY A 74 18.81 -3.96 19.71
N ALA A 75 18.71 -3.77 18.39
CA ALA A 75 19.04 -2.51 17.72
C ALA A 75 18.09 -1.36 18.10
N LEU A 76 16.81 -1.67 18.37
CA LEU A 76 15.87 -0.68 18.92
C LEU A 76 16.26 -0.27 20.34
N THR A 77 16.62 -1.25 21.18
CA THR A 77 17.05 -1.01 22.57
C THR A 77 18.32 -0.16 22.62
N GLU A 78 19.29 -0.43 21.75
CA GLU A 78 20.52 0.38 21.68
C GLU A 78 20.24 1.81 21.18
N LYS A 79 19.37 2.00 20.18
CA LYS A 79 18.94 3.35 19.77
C LYS A 79 18.26 4.13 20.91
N VAL A 80 17.41 3.47 21.69
CA VAL A 80 16.74 4.10 22.83
C VAL A 80 17.77 4.48 23.91
N LYS A 81 18.76 3.61 24.19
CA LYS A 81 19.85 3.94 25.12
C LYS A 81 20.67 5.13 24.66
N GLU A 82 21.04 5.18 23.37
CA GLU A 82 21.77 6.32 22.79
C GLU A 82 20.98 7.62 22.91
N GLN A 83 19.68 7.62 22.58
CA GLN A 83 18.83 8.80 22.70
C GLN A 83 18.70 9.29 24.14
N ILE A 84 18.55 8.38 25.11
CA ILE A 84 18.49 8.73 26.53
C ILE A 84 19.83 9.33 26.98
N ALA A 85 20.96 8.74 26.57
CA ALA A 85 22.29 9.24 26.91
C ALA A 85 22.55 10.65 26.34
N ASP A 86 22.10 10.92 25.11
CA ASP A 86 22.22 12.24 24.47
C ASP A 86 21.34 13.28 25.15
N GLN A 87 20.12 12.93 25.56
CA GLN A 87 19.26 13.85 26.32
C GLN A 87 19.84 14.20 27.68
N LEU A 88 20.39 13.21 28.41
CA LEU A 88 21.05 13.45 29.69
C LEU A 88 22.27 14.36 29.56
N ARG A 89 23.03 14.24 28.45
CA ARG A 89 24.15 15.13 28.13
C ARG A 89 23.74 16.56 27.81
N GLN A 90 22.58 16.75 27.18
CA GLN A 90 22.03 18.07 26.86
C GLN A 90 21.41 18.76 28.08
N ALA A 91 20.78 17.99 28.99
CA ALA A 91 20.19 18.51 30.22
C ALA A 91 21.24 18.85 31.32
N GLY A 92 22.47 18.36 31.17
CA GLY A 92 23.59 18.64 32.09
C GLY A 92 24.48 19.82 31.69
N LYS A 93 24.11 20.58 30.66
CA LYS A 93 24.72 21.86 30.28
C LYS A 93 23.77 23.00 30.61
#